data_AF-F3KLM6-F1
#
_entry.id   AF-F3KLM6-F1
#
_cell.length_a   1.000
_cell.length_b   1.000
_cell.length_c   1.000
_cell.angle_alpha   90.00
_cell.angle_beta   90.00
_cell.angle_gamma   90.00
#
_symmetry.space_group_name_H-M   'P 1'
#
loop_
_entity.id
_entity.type
_entity.pdbx_description
1 polymer ?
#
loop_
_entity_poly.entity_id
_entity_poly.type
_entity_poly.pdbx_seq_one_letter_code
_entity_poly.pdbx_strand_id
1 'polypeptide(L)'
;MPIVSISLNQEILSELDKLQKSMGFSGRSEAIRAGIRTFVSEEKQKSELTGNIHAILLVVHNDEFDHVVSGIKHNFEDLITTHLHSKIEGEKCMELFVIDGDAERVSTITKDFQVNKNMDTVKLVTL
;
A
#
# COMPACT_ATOMS: atom_id res chain seq x y z
N MET A 1 -30.27 -2.41 9.84
CA MET A 1 -28.93 -1.96 9.41
C MET A 1 -28.66 -0.60 10.03
N PRO A 2 -27.50 -0.40 10.69
CA PRO A 2 -27.11 0.93 11.14
C PRO A 2 -26.90 1.85 9.93
N ILE A 3 -27.30 3.11 10.05
CA ILE A 3 -27.09 4.15 9.04
C ILE A 3 -26.05 5.11 9.60
N VAL A 4 -25.00 5.37 8.83
CA VAL A 4 -23.96 6.34 9.16
C VAL A 4 -24.03 7.47 8.15
N SER A 5 -24.17 8.72 8.63
CA SER A 5 -24.07 9.92 7.81
C SER A 5 -22.63 10.42 7.83
N ILE A 6 -22.08 10.72 6.66
CA ILE A 6 -20.70 11.16 6.47
C ILE A 6 -20.67 12.42 5.62
N SER A 7 -19.83 13.38 6.02
CA SER A 7 -19.56 14.58 5.23
C SER A 7 -18.42 14.29 4.25
N LEU A 8 -18.65 14.53 2.97
CA LEU A 8 -17.66 14.37 1.90
C LEU A 8 -17.52 15.71 1.16
N ASN A 9 -16.30 16.04 0.72
CA ASN A 9 -16.11 17.17 -0.17
C ASN A 9 -16.62 16.84 -1.59
N GLN A 10 -16.76 17.86 -2.44
CA GLN A 10 -17.29 17.67 -3.79
C GLN A 10 -16.40 16.77 -4.66
N GLU A 11 -15.10 16.83 -4.46
CA GLU A 11 -14.13 16.06 -5.22
C GLU A 11 -14.29 14.56 -4.98
N ILE A 12 -14.30 14.11 -3.71
CA ILE A 12 -14.50 12.71 -3.33
C ILE A 12 -15.89 12.23 -3.77
N LEU A 13 -16.92 13.08 -3.65
CA LEU A 13 -18.27 12.72 -4.10
C LEU A 13 -18.29 12.46 -5.62
N SER A 14 -17.58 13.29 -6.39
CA SER A 14 -17.48 13.11 -7.85
C SER A 14 -16.73 11.85 -8.25
N GLU A 15 -15.65 11.51 -7.53
CA GLU A 15 -14.92 10.26 -7.75
C GLU A 15 -15.76 9.03 -7.39
N LEU A 16 -16.54 9.10 -6.30
CA LEU A 16 -17.46 8.04 -5.92
C LEU A 16 -18.51 7.78 -7.01
N ASP A 17 -19.05 8.84 -7.63
CA ASP A 17 -20.00 8.72 -8.74
C ASP A 17 -19.38 8.07 -9.98
N LYS A 18 -18.11 8.39 -10.27
CA LYS A 18 -17.36 7.74 -11.36
C LYS A 18 -17.16 6.26 -11.07
N LEU A 19 -16.69 5.91 -9.86
CA LEU A 19 -16.48 4.53 -9.42
C LEU A 19 -17.78 3.71 -9.44
N GLN A 20 -18.89 4.31 -9.01
CA GLN A 20 -20.20 3.66 -9.07
C GLN A 20 -20.53 3.23 -10.51
N LYS A 21 -20.34 4.12 -11.47
CA LYS A 21 -20.65 3.86 -12.89
C LYS A 21 -19.66 2.90 -13.54
N SER A 22 -18.36 3.08 -13.31
CA SER A 22 -17.31 2.28 -13.97
C SER A 22 -17.31 0.82 -13.50
N MET A 23 -17.61 0.58 -12.22
CA MET A 23 -17.61 -0.75 -11.63
C MET A 23 -19.02 -1.39 -11.58
N GLY A 24 -20.05 -0.70 -12.06
CA GLY A 24 -21.41 -1.23 -12.16
C GLY A 24 -22.14 -1.40 -10.83
N PHE A 25 -21.80 -0.61 -9.80
CA PHE A 25 -22.48 -0.67 -8.51
C PHE A 25 -23.91 -0.13 -8.59
N SER A 26 -24.83 -0.74 -7.83
CA SER A 26 -26.25 -0.34 -7.81
C SER A 26 -26.49 1.06 -7.23
N GLY A 27 -25.54 1.57 -6.45
CA GLY A 27 -25.57 2.92 -5.90
C GLY A 27 -24.33 3.27 -5.07
N ARG A 28 -24.21 4.55 -4.69
CA ARG A 28 -23.11 5.09 -3.87
C ARG A 28 -22.86 4.27 -2.60
N SER A 29 -23.92 3.86 -1.90
CA SER A 29 -23.80 3.09 -0.66
C SER A 29 -23.17 1.70 -0.86
N GLU A 30 -23.29 1.11 -2.06
CA GLU A 30 -22.65 -0.16 -2.37
C GLU A 30 -21.17 0.02 -2.69
N ALA A 31 -20.83 1.06 -3.47
CA ALA A 31 -19.45 1.45 -3.73
C ALA A 31 -18.69 1.76 -2.43
N ILE A 32 -19.30 2.52 -1.51
CA ILE A 32 -18.71 2.80 -0.19
C ILE A 32 -18.55 1.51 0.63
N ARG A 33 -19.55 0.63 0.65
CA ARG A 33 -19.43 -0.65 1.38
C ARG A 33 -18.33 -1.54 0.80
N ALA A 34 -18.16 -1.56 -0.51
CA ALA A 34 -17.06 -2.27 -1.15
C ALA A 34 -15.71 -1.71 -0.70
N GLY A 35 -15.52 -0.38 -0.76
CA GLY A 35 -14.31 0.29 -0.29
C GLY A 35 -14.01 0.01 1.19
N ILE A 36 -15.00 0.12 2.07
CA ILE A 36 -14.84 -0.18 3.51
C ILE A 36 -14.44 -1.64 3.73
N ARG A 37 -15.07 -2.60 3.01
CA ARG A 37 -14.71 -4.02 3.14
C ARG A 37 -13.27 -4.29 2.72
N THR A 38 -12.86 -3.72 1.59
CA THR A 38 -11.47 -3.83 1.12
C THR A 38 -10.51 -3.25 2.15
N PHE A 39 -10.77 -2.03 2.62
CA PHE A 39 -9.94 -1.37 3.64
C PHE A 39 -9.84 -2.18 4.93
N VAL A 40 -10.97 -2.68 5.45
CA VAL A 40 -10.98 -3.52 6.66
C VAL A 40 -10.23 -4.83 6.42
N SER A 41 -10.36 -5.44 5.25
CA SER A 41 -9.63 -6.67 4.89
C SER A 41 -8.13 -6.42 4.84
N GLU A 42 -7.69 -5.33 4.23
CA GLU A 42 -6.29 -4.92 4.16
C GLU A 42 -5.70 -4.67 5.55
N GLU A 43 -6.44 -3.97 6.42
CA GLU A 43 -5.99 -3.71 7.80
C GLU A 43 -5.97 -4.97 8.67
N LYS A 44 -6.95 -5.87 8.51
CA LYS A 44 -6.94 -7.17 9.18
C LYS A 44 -5.75 -8.01 8.77
N GLN A 45 -5.49 -8.10 7.47
CA GLN A 45 -4.36 -8.85 6.93
C GLN A 45 -3.04 -8.33 7.50
N LYS A 46 -2.88 -7.02 7.71
CA LYS A 46 -1.70 -6.44 8.39
C LYS A 46 -1.66 -6.76 9.89
N SER A 47 -2.81 -6.75 10.57
CA SER A 47 -2.89 -6.98 12.02
C SER A 47 -2.76 -8.45 12.45
N GLU A 48 -3.05 -9.39 11.54
CA GLU A 48 -2.99 -10.83 11.77
C GLU A 48 -1.65 -11.46 11.35
N LEU A 49 -0.70 -10.66 10.84
CA LEU A 49 0.64 -11.15 10.52
C LEU A 49 1.34 -11.61 11.80
N THR A 50 1.56 -12.91 11.91
CA THR A 50 2.25 -13.54 13.04
C THR A 50 3.22 -14.60 12.52
N GLY A 51 4.37 -14.73 13.17
CA GLY A 51 5.43 -15.65 12.75
C GLY A 51 6.18 -15.18 11.50
N ASN A 52 6.89 -16.09 10.86
CA ASN A 52 7.59 -15.81 9.61
C ASN A 52 6.61 -15.78 8.43
N ILE A 53 6.72 -14.73 7.62
CA ILE A 53 5.88 -14.53 6.44
C ILE A 53 6.74 -14.28 5.20
N HIS A 54 6.22 -14.71 4.06
CA HIS A 54 6.71 -14.29 2.75
C HIS A 54 5.84 -13.14 2.24
N ALA A 55 6.47 -12.07 1.76
CA ALA A 55 5.75 -10.91 1.27
C ALA A 55 6.48 -10.22 0.13
N ILE A 56 5.72 -9.44 -0.63
CA ILE A 56 6.21 -8.54 -1.67
C ILE A 56 5.88 -7.11 -1.25
N LEU A 57 6.90 -6.28 -1.13
CA LEU A 57 6.76 -4.84 -0.89
C LEU A 57 7.09 -4.07 -2.17
N LEU A 58 6.10 -3.36 -2.69
CA LEU A 58 6.22 -2.46 -3.83
C LEU A 58 6.38 -1.02 -3.33
N VAL A 59 7.41 -0.33 -3.81
CA VAL A 59 7.68 1.08 -3.51
C VAL A 59 7.87 1.84 -4.82
N VAL A 60 7.24 3.01 -4.96
CA VAL A 60 7.45 3.93 -6.08
C VAL A 60 7.85 5.29 -5.53
N HIS A 61 8.87 5.90 -6.11
CA HIS A 61 9.41 7.20 -5.69
C HIS A 61 10.12 7.91 -6.85
N ASN A 62 10.49 9.18 -6.67
CA ASN A 62 11.38 9.87 -7.60
C ASN A 62 12.86 9.45 -7.41
N ASP A 63 13.64 9.49 -8.49
CA ASP A 63 15.05 9.06 -8.52
C ASP A 63 15.95 9.86 -7.58
N GLU A 64 15.62 11.13 -7.32
CA GLU A 64 16.30 11.96 -6.31
C GLU A 64 16.31 11.33 -4.90
N PHE A 65 15.36 10.43 -4.62
CA PHE A 65 15.21 9.74 -3.33
C PHE A 65 15.75 8.31 -3.29
N ASP A 66 16.46 7.85 -4.33
CA ASP A 66 17.13 6.53 -4.35
C ASP A 66 18.00 6.29 -3.10
N HIS A 67 18.67 7.33 -2.60
CA HIS A 67 19.52 7.27 -1.41
C HIS A 67 18.73 6.95 -0.12
N VAL A 68 17.49 7.43 -0.02
CA VAL A 68 16.60 7.16 1.11
C VAL A 68 16.19 5.70 1.10
N VAL A 69 15.80 5.19 -0.08
CA VAL A 69 15.38 3.80 -0.24
C VAL A 69 16.53 2.85 0.02
N SER A 70 17.72 3.17 -0.49
CA SER A 70 18.94 2.41 -0.22
C SER A 70 19.28 2.36 1.28
N GLY A 71 19.08 3.47 2.00
CA GLY A 71 19.28 3.53 3.45
C GLY A 71 18.30 2.64 4.22
N ILE A 72 17.01 2.68 3.88
CA ILE A 72 16.01 1.81 4.51
C ILE A 72 16.30 0.35 4.17
N LYS A 73 16.55 0.03 2.89
CA LYS A 73 16.93 -1.32 2.44
C LYS A 73 18.09 -1.89 3.26
N HIS A 74 19.16 -1.12 3.44
CA HIS A 74 20.36 -1.58 4.16
C HIS A 74 20.07 -1.96 5.62
N ASN A 75 19.10 -1.30 6.27
CA ASN A 75 18.69 -1.63 7.64
C ASN A 75 17.92 -2.96 7.75
N PHE A 76 17.42 -3.49 6.63
CA PHE A 76 16.59 -4.69 6.55
C PHE A 76 17.11 -5.69 5.51
N GLU A 77 18.39 -5.62 5.13
CA GLU A 77 18.99 -6.49 4.10
C GLU A 77 18.83 -7.98 4.44
N ASP A 78 18.83 -8.31 5.72
CA ASP A 78 18.68 -9.67 6.22
C ASP A 78 17.26 -10.25 6.02
N LEU A 79 16.26 -9.41 5.79
CA LEU A 79 14.88 -9.82 5.48
C LEU A 79 14.61 -9.89 3.97
N ILE A 80 15.43 -9.21 3.16
CA ILE A 80 15.17 -9.04 1.73
C ILE A 80 15.85 -10.17 0.96
N THR A 81 15.07 -11.11 0.46
CA THR A 81 15.58 -12.22 -0.35
C THR A 81 15.87 -11.81 -1.79
N THR A 82 15.11 -10.84 -2.31
CA THR A 82 15.30 -10.33 -3.67
C THR A 82 14.89 -8.88 -3.72
N HIS A 83 15.68 -8.07 -4.42
CA HIS A 83 15.39 -6.67 -4.68
C HIS A 83 15.47 -6.41 -6.18
N LEU A 84 14.40 -5.87 -6.74
CA LEU A 84 14.34 -5.43 -8.13
C LEU A 84 14.09 -3.93 -8.14
N HIS A 85 14.99 -3.19 -8.78
CA HIS A 85 14.82 -1.76 -9.03
C HIS A 85 14.69 -1.56 -10.55
N SER A 86 13.68 -0.79 -10.96
CA SER A 86 13.47 -0.43 -12.36
C SER A 86 13.10 1.04 -12.46
N LYS A 87 13.79 1.78 -13.32
CA LYS A 87 13.33 3.10 -13.73
C LYS A 87 12.05 2.93 -14.55
N ILE A 88 11.01 3.66 -14.17
CA ILE A 88 9.75 3.78 -14.90
C ILE A 88 9.70 5.17 -15.56
N GLU A 89 8.62 5.49 -16.26
CA GLU A 89 8.54 6.69 -17.10
C GLU A 89 8.89 7.98 -16.33
N GLY A 90 9.75 8.81 -16.93
CA GLY A 90 10.23 10.06 -16.35
C GLY A 90 11.33 9.87 -15.30
N GLU A 91 11.17 10.55 -14.17
CA GLU A 91 12.12 10.56 -13.04
C GLU A 91 11.67 9.60 -11.93
N LYS A 92 10.81 8.63 -12.23
CA LYS A 92 10.27 7.70 -11.24
C LYS A 92 11.00 6.36 -11.26
N CYS A 93 11.21 5.81 -10.06
CA CYS A 93 11.76 4.50 -9.81
C CYS A 93 10.69 3.62 -9.17
N MET A 94 10.64 2.36 -9.61
CA MET A 94 9.83 1.31 -9.00
C MET A 94 10.77 0.30 -8.38
N GLU A 95 10.58 0.05 -7.09
CA GLU A 95 11.30 -0.97 -6.33
C GLU A 95 10.36 -2.05 -5.86
N LEU A 96 10.81 -3.30 -6.00
CA LEU A 96 10.09 -4.48 -5.55
C LEU A 96 11.03 -5.30 -4.67
N PHE A 97 10.61 -5.47 -3.41
CA PHE A 97 11.32 -6.26 -2.42
C PHE A 97 10.53 -7.55 -2.18
N VAL A 98 11.17 -8.69 -2.41
CA VAL A 98 10.69 -9.97 -1.89
C VAL A 98 11.30 -10.14 -0.51
N ILE A 99 10.44 -10.36 0.48
CA ILE A 99 10.78 -10.34 1.89
C ILE A 99 10.39 -11.69 2.49
N ASP A 100 11.29 -12.25 3.30
CA ASP A 100 11.06 -13.45 4.10
C ASP A 100 11.56 -13.19 5.52
N GLY A 101 10.63 -13.22 6.48
CA GLY A 101 11.00 -13.10 7.88
C GLY A 101 9.85 -12.74 8.79
N ASP A 102 10.19 -12.34 10.00
CA ASP A 102 9.21 -12.10 11.06
C ASP A 102 8.23 -10.98 10.69
N ALA A 103 6.94 -11.25 10.86
CA ALA A 103 5.83 -10.35 10.58
C ALA A 103 5.99 -8.95 11.18
N GLU A 104 6.51 -8.83 12.40
CA GLU A 104 6.71 -7.53 13.06
C GLU A 104 7.77 -6.71 12.34
N ARG A 105 8.85 -7.37 11.89
CA ARG A 105 9.91 -6.73 11.12
C ARG A 105 9.44 -6.36 9.71
N VAL A 106 8.67 -7.23 9.05
CA VAL A 106 8.05 -6.92 7.74
C VAL A 106 7.07 -5.74 7.85
N SER A 107 6.31 -5.66 8.95
CA SER A 107 5.45 -4.51 9.21
C SER A 107 6.28 -3.24 9.46
N THR A 108 7.42 -3.34 10.12
CA THR A 108 8.29 -2.19 10.43
C THR A 108 8.87 -1.59 9.16
N ILE A 109 9.51 -2.39 8.30
CA ILE A 109 10.04 -1.89 7.02
C ILE A 109 8.93 -1.26 6.15
N THR A 110 7.74 -1.88 6.11
CA THR A 110 6.60 -1.34 5.36
C THR A 110 6.18 0.03 5.90
N LYS A 111 6.15 0.20 7.23
CA LYS A 111 5.83 1.49 7.87
C LYS A 111 6.90 2.54 7.61
N ASP A 112 8.18 2.18 7.62
CA ASP A 112 9.27 3.12 7.34
C ASP A 112 9.15 3.73 5.94
N PHE A 113 8.76 2.93 4.95
CA PHE A 113 8.42 3.43 3.62
C PHE A 113 7.12 4.25 3.60
N GLN A 114 6.06 3.81 4.28
CA GLN A 114 4.76 4.51 4.29
C GLN A 114 4.80 5.88 4.98
N VAL A 115 5.60 6.05 6.03
CA VAL A 115 5.71 7.32 6.77
C VAL A 115 6.57 8.32 5.99
N ASN A 116 7.39 7.85 5.06
CA ASN A 116 8.22 8.71 4.24
C ASN A 116 7.39 9.39 3.15
N LYS A 117 7.24 10.72 3.27
CA LYS A 117 6.46 11.54 2.34
C LYS A 117 6.97 11.55 0.90
N ASN A 118 8.21 11.08 0.68
CA ASN A 118 8.84 11.05 -0.63
C ASN A 118 8.51 9.76 -1.41
N MET A 119 7.73 8.85 -0.83
CA MET A 119 7.26 7.63 -1.47
C MET A 119 5.86 7.87 -2.05
N ASP A 120 5.72 7.75 -3.37
CA ASP A 120 4.45 7.94 -4.08
C ASP A 120 3.47 6.79 -3.83
N THR A 121 3.99 5.57 -3.75
CA THR A 121 3.18 4.36 -3.59
C THR A 121 3.95 3.35 -2.78
N VAL A 122 3.32 2.83 -1.71
CA VAL A 122 3.87 1.75 -0.89
C VAL A 122 2.79 0.71 -0.70
N LYS A 123 3.03 -0.51 -1.19
CA LYS A 123 2.05 -1.60 -1.10
C LYS A 123 2.73 -2.90 -0.66
N LEU A 124 2.25 -3.46 0.45
CA LEU A 124 2.63 -4.77 0.92
C LEU A 124 1.60 -5.80 0.44
N VAL A 125 2.08 -6.90 -0.12
CA VAL A 125 1.29 -8.06 -0.50
C VAL A 125 1.89 -9.27 0.22
N THR A 126 1.16 -9.84 1.17
CA THR A 126 1.59 -11.08 1.83
C THR A 126 1.16 -12.29 1.00
N LEU A 127 2.02 -13.31 0.95
CA LEU A 127 1.88 -14.52 0.14
C LEU A 127 1.32 -15.70 0.95
#